data_AF-A0A150NM65-F1
#
_entry.id   AF-A0A150NM65-F1
#
_cell.length_a   1.000
_cell.length_b   1.000
_cell.length_c   1.000
_cell.angle_alpha   90.00
_cell.angle_beta   90.00
_cell.angle_gamma   90.00
#
_symmetry.space_group_name_H-M   'P 1'
#
loop_
_entity.id
_entity.type
_entity.pdbx_description
1 polymer ?
#
loop_
_entity_poly.entity_id
_entity_poly.type
_entity_poly.pdbx_seq_one_letter_code
_entity_poly.pdbx_strand_id
1 'polypeptide(L)' 'MDESFGLVSLFDDVEKREKEERLQSAIDSIRDQFGFTSLLKASALESASRSIARSKLIGGHSAGGLDGLK' A
#
# COMPACT_ATOMS: atom_id res chain seq x y z
N MET A 1 20.52 17.71 0.95
CA MET A 1 19.76 16.95 1.95
C MET A 1 18.38 17.54 1.91
N ASP A 2 17.40 16.80 1.39
CA ASP A 2 16.02 17.27 1.38
C ASP A 2 15.51 17.08 2.81
N GLU A 3 15.36 18.17 3.54
CA GLU A 3 14.96 18.14 4.94
C GLU A 3 13.43 17.97 4.97
N SER A 4 12.99 16.74 5.25
CA SER A 4 11.57 16.42 5.38
C SER A 4 11.06 16.95 6.73
N PHE A 5 10.07 17.84 6.69
CA PHE A 5 9.39 18.35 7.89
C PHE A 5 8.01 17.71 8.03
N GLY A 6 7.71 17.16 9.21
CA GLY A 6 6.40 16.62 9.57
C GLY A 6 5.69 17.52 10.59
N LEU A 7 4.39 17.77 10.40
CA LEU A 7 3.54 18.37 11.43
C LEU A 7 3.25 17.34 12.52
N VAL A 8 3.48 17.73 13.77
CA VAL A 8 3.24 16.90 14.96
C VAL A 8 2.40 17.70 15.97
N SER A 9 1.37 17.07 16.52
CA SER A 9 0.51 17.56 17.61
C SER A 9 1.04 17.13 18.98
N LEU A 10 0.65 17.84 20.04
CA LEU A 10 0.95 17.47 21.43
C LEU A 10 0.48 16.05 21.80
N PHE A 11 -0.54 15.53 21.10
CA PHE A 11 -1.13 14.22 21.37
C PHE A 11 -0.59 13.12 20.44
N ASP A 12 0.37 13.43 19.58
CA ASP A 12 0.94 12.45 18.67
C ASP A 12 2.00 11.60 19.36
N ASP A 13 1.90 10.29 19.17
CA ASP A 13 2.97 9.35 19.47
C ASP A 13 3.89 9.26 18.24
N VAL A 14 4.95 10.07 18.24
CA VAL A 14 5.90 10.17 17.12
C VAL A 14 6.56 8.83 16.83
N GLU A 15 6.94 8.08 17.87
CA GLU A 15 7.59 6.78 17.68
C GLU A 15 6.66 5.76 17.02
N LYS A 16 5.39 5.74 17.42
CA LYS A 16 4.39 4.88 16.80
C LYS A 16 4.19 5.26 15.33
N ARG A 17 4.08 6.55 15.03
CA ARG A 17 3.91 7.05 13.65
C ARG A 17 5.08 6.65 12.76
N GLU A 18 6.32 6.84 13.22
CA GLU A 18 7.50 6.42 12.47
C GLU A 18 7.52 4.92 12.19
N LYS A 19 7.09 4.09 13.15
CA LYS A 19 6.98 2.64 12.94
C LYS A 19 5.91 2.29 11.91
N GLU A 20 4.77 2.96 11.95
CA GLU A 20 3.69 2.78 10.98
C GLU A 20 4.13 3.19 9.56
N GLU A 21 4.85 4.30 9.43
CA GLU A 21 5.42 4.75 8.15
C GLU A 21 6.43 3.75 7.59
N ARG A 22 7.36 3.25 8.42
CA ARG A 22 8.32 2.21 8.00
C ARG A 22 7.63 0.91 7.58
N LEU A 23 6.59 0.51 8.31
CA LEU A 23 5.79 -0.67 7.96
C LEU A 23 5.11 -0.48 6.60
N GLN A 24 4.50 0.69 6.36
CA GLN A 24 3.83 0.98 5.09
C GLN A 24 4.81 0.98 3.92
N SER A 25 5.97 1.62 4.06
CA SER A 25 7.04 1.59 3.05
C SER A 25 7.54 0.18 2.74
N ALA A 26 7.64 -0.70 3.75
CA ALA A 26 8.00 -2.09 3.54
C ALA A 26 6.93 -2.88 2.76
N ILE A 27 5.64 -2.66 3.09
CA ILE A 27 4.51 -3.27 2.36
C ILE A 27 4.51 -2.82 0.90
N ASP A 28 4.72 -1.54 0.65
CA ASP A 28 4.72 -0.98 -0.70
C ASP A 28 5.90 -1.50 -1.50
N SER A 29 7.10 -1.59 -0.90
CA SER A 29 8.27 -2.21 -1.55
C SER A 29 7.99 -3.65 -2.01
N ILE A 30 7.28 -4.44 -1.20
CA ILE A 30 6.89 -5.81 -1.58
C ILE A 30 5.88 -5.80 -2.74
N ARG A 31 4.89 -4.91 -2.71
CA ARG A 31 3.86 -4.83 -3.76
C ARG A 31 4.38 -4.27 -5.07
N ASP A 32 5.34 -3.36 -5.02
CA ASP A 32 6.02 -2.83 -6.20
C ASP A 32 6.84 -3.94 -6.87
N GLN A 33 7.46 -4.82 -6.08
CA GLN A 33 8.27 -5.93 -6.60
C GLN A 33 7.44 -7.13 -7.08
N PHE A 34 6.34 -7.47 -6.39
CA PHE A 34 5.62 -8.73 -6.58
C PHE A 34 4.14 -8.55 -6.95
N GLY A 35 3.70 -7.32 -7.18
CA GLY A 35 2.32 -6.98 -7.52
C GLY A 35 1.39 -6.85 -6.30
N PHE A 36 0.27 -6.17 -6.49
CA PHE A 36 -0.67 -5.79 -5.42
C PHE A 36 -1.21 -6.98 -4.60
N THR A 37 -1.52 -8.10 -5.26
CA THR A 37 -2.14 -9.26 -4.57
C THR A 37 -1.14 -10.13 -3.82
N SER A 38 0.17 -9.85 -3.90
CA SER A 38 1.21 -10.57 -3.16
C SER A 38 1.11 -10.36 -1.64
N LEU A 39 0.61 -9.20 -1.20
CA LEU A 39 0.48 -8.85 0.21
C LEU A 39 -0.78 -8.03 0.47
N LEU A 40 -1.77 -8.65 1.11
CA LEU A 40 -3.08 -8.07 1.41
C LEU A 40 -3.38 -8.08 2.91
N LYS A 41 -4.20 -7.12 3.36
CA LYS A 41 -4.81 -7.20 4.70
C LYS A 41 -5.79 -8.37 4.73
N ALA A 42 -5.92 -9.03 5.88
CA ALA A 42 -6.82 -10.17 6.05
C ALA A 42 -8.28 -9.86 5.66
N SER A 43 -8.76 -8.65 5.94
CA SER A 43 -10.10 -8.19 5.53
C SER A 43 -10.33 -8.22 4.02
N ALA A 44 -9.27 -8.22 3.20
CA ALA A 44 -9.38 -8.35 1.76
C ALA A 44 -9.92 -9.73 1.31
N LEU A 45 -9.86 -10.74 2.19
CA LEU A 45 -10.33 -12.10 1.96
C LEU A 45 -11.77 -12.35 2.41
N GLU A 46 -12.40 -11.37 3.08
CA GLU A 46 -13.81 -11.48 3.44
C GLU A 46 -14.70 -11.57 2.20
N SER A 47 -15.82 -12.28 2.29
CA SER A 47 -16.76 -12.44 1.18
C SER A 47 -17.34 -11.12 0.67
N ALA A 48 -17.46 -10.11 1.55
CA ALA A 48 -17.87 -8.77 1.21
C ALA A 48 -16.77 -7.95 0.52
N SER A 49 -15.50 -8.37 0.62
CA SER A 49 -14.38 -7.67 0.01
C SER A 49 -14.39 -7.83 -1.51
N ARG A 50 -14.06 -6.73 -2.21
CA ARG A 50 -13.90 -6.71 -3.66
C ARG A 50 -12.46 -6.38 -4.08
N SER A 51 -11.52 -6.29 -3.15
CA SER A 51 -10.15 -5.85 -3.43
C SER A 51 -9.46 -6.73 -4.48
N ILE A 52 -9.57 -8.06 -4.38
CA ILE A 52 -9.00 -9.01 -5.35
C ILE A 52 -9.78 -9.01 -6.67
N ALA A 53 -11.10 -8.91 -6.62
CA ALA A 53 -11.92 -8.89 -7.83
C ALA A 53 -11.66 -7.62 -8.65
N ARG A 54 -11.54 -6.47 -7.97
CA ARG A 54 -11.27 -5.17 -8.59
C ARG A 54 -9.85 -5.08 -9.13
N SER A 55 -8.85 -5.69 -8.48
CA SER A 55 -7.47 -5.67 -8.98
C SER A 55 -7.31 -6.29 -10.37
N LYS A 56 -8.29 -7.08 -10.82
CA LYS A 56 -8.34 -7.71 -12.15
C LYS A 56 -9.09 -6.88 -13.21
N LEU A 57 -9.75 -5.78 -12.83
CA LEU A 57 -10.64 -5.00 -13.71
C LEU A 57 -10.04 -3.65 -14.15
N ILE A 58 -9.11 -3.11 -13.36
CA ILE A 58 -8.31 -1.96 -13.74
C ILE A 58 -7.29 -2.46 -14.77
N GLY A 59 -7.61 -2.42 -16.07
CA GLY A 59 -6.77 -2.99 -17.13
C GLY A 59 -7.36 -3.01 -18.54
N GLY A 60 -7.82 -1.85 -19.03
CA GLY A 60 -8.29 -1.68 -20.42
C GLY A 60 -7.30 -0.86 -21.25
N HIS A 61 -6.52 -1.53 -22.10
CA HIS A 61 -5.70 -1.02 -23.20
C HIS A 61 -4.60 0.04 -22.96
N SER A 62 -4.54 0.81 -21.86
CA SER A 62 -3.40 1.70 -21.53
C SER A 62 -3.34 2.17 -20.05
N ALA A 63 -4.00 1.48 -19.11
CA ALA A 63 -4.02 1.92 -17.71
C ALA A 63 -3.91 0.73 -16.74
N GLY A 64 -2.68 0.45 -16.29
CA GLY A 64 -2.38 -0.12 -14.96
C GLY A 64 -2.97 -1.48 -14.59
N GLY A 65 -3.08 -2.40 -15.55
CA GLY A 65 -3.76 -3.69 -15.36
C GLY A 65 -3.10 -4.93 -15.94
N LEU A 66 -1.86 -4.80 -16.36
CA LEU A 66 -0.93 -5.89 -16.09
C LEU A 66 -0.51 -5.66 -14.65
N ASP A 67 -0.50 -6.72 -13.85
CA ASP A 67 0.40 -6.93 -12.72
C ASP A 67 1.49 -5.86 -12.53
N GLY A 68 1.81 -5.42 -11.31
CA GLY A 68 2.89 -4.45 -11.04
C GLY A 68 4.24 -4.82 -11.68
N LEU A 69 4.38 -4.55 -12.98
CA LEU A 69 5.42 -5.04 -13.87
C LEU A 69 5.88 -3.86 -14.72
N LYS A 70 6.56 -2.93 -14.06
CA LYS A 70 8.01 -2.93 -14.16
C LYS A 70 8.65 -2.36 -12.90
#